data_AF-A0A7X6W0S3-F1
#
_entry.id   AF-A0A7X6W0S3-F1
#
_cell.length_a   1.000
_cell.length_b   1.000
_cell.length_c   1.000
_cell.angle_alpha   90.00
_cell.angle_beta   90.00
_cell.angle_gamma   90.00
#
_symmetry.space_group_name_H-M   'P 1'
#
loop_
_entity.id
_entity.type
_entity.pdbx_description
1 polymer ?
#
loop_
_entity_poly.entity_id
_entity_poly.type
_entity_poly.pdbx_seq_one_letter_code
_entity_poly.pdbx_strand_id
1 'polypeptide(L)'
;MRASARRDHGLIKTDASPHCKLRSVNLRSVRWAKGFWSNRFRQCREVTLPHLWALLSDRKPGDALANRHLAAGLKEGDFTGSPWQDGWIYKWIEAASSFYAATGDRRLDAQMDEVIEEIARATTGRLPGVGIERARRAPLL
;
A
#
# COMPACT_ATOMS: atom_id res chain seq x y z
N MET A 1 -7.86 33.64 -22.15
CA MET A 1 -8.23 33.00 -20.87
C MET A 1 -7.28 31.83 -20.64
N ARG A 2 -6.17 32.03 -19.91
CA ARG A 2 -5.25 30.92 -19.58
C ARG A 2 -5.98 30.02 -18.60
N ALA A 3 -6.40 28.85 -19.05
CA ALA A 3 -6.79 27.79 -18.13
C ALA A 3 -5.56 27.54 -17.25
N SER A 4 -5.65 27.98 -15.98
CA SER A 4 -4.83 27.41 -14.92
C SER A 4 -4.90 25.90 -15.14
N ALA A 5 -3.76 25.29 -15.45
CA ALA A 5 -3.65 23.85 -15.59
C ALA A 5 -4.09 23.26 -14.24
N ARG A 6 -5.39 22.94 -14.11
CA ARG A 6 -5.92 22.23 -12.97
C ARG A 6 -5.15 20.93 -12.96
N ARG A 7 -4.26 20.76 -11.99
CA ARG A 7 -3.46 19.54 -11.82
C ARG A 7 -4.41 18.36 -11.91
N ASP A 8 -4.09 17.42 -12.79
CA ASP A 8 -4.81 16.16 -12.87
C ASP A 8 -4.50 15.38 -11.59
N HIS A 9 -5.46 15.28 -10.67
CA HIS A 9 -5.39 14.44 -9.47
C HIS A 9 -6.07 13.09 -9.71
N GLY A 10 -6.16 12.65 -10.96
CA GLY A 10 -6.48 11.29 -11.34
C GLY A 10 -5.43 10.30 -10.85
N LEU A 11 -5.84 9.03 -10.79
CA LEU A 11 -5.00 7.92 -10.33
C LEU A 11 -3.77 7.74 -11.23
N ILE A 12 -3.94 7.88 -12.55
CA ILE A 12 -2.87 7.79 -13.54
C ILE A 12 -2.53 9.20 -14.02
N LYS A 13 -1.26 9.58 -13.89
CA LYS A 13 -0.76 10.90 -14.31
C LYS A 13 -0.46 10.91 -15.80
N THR A 14 -1.33 11.54 -16.57
CA THR A 14 -1.16 11.70 -18.04
C THR A 14 -1.28 13.15 -18.51
N ASP A 15 -1.20 14.11 -17.58
CA ASP A 15 -1.39 15.54 -17.83
C ASP A 15 -0.37 16.13 -18.81
N ALA A 16 0.88 15.64 -18.78
CA ALA A 16 1.95 16.07 -19.69
C ALA A 16 2.04 15.24 -20.99
N SER A 17 1.20 14.22 -21.18
CA SER A 17 1.32 13.34 -22.35
C SER A 17 0.68 13.96 -23.60
N PRO A 18 1.43 14.15 -24.71
CA PRO A 18 0.89 14.69 -25.96
C PRO A 18 -0.04 13.71 -26.69
N HIS A 19 -0.04 12.43 -26.28
CA HIS A 19 -0.83 11.37 -26.91
C HIS A 19 -2.11 11.03 -26.14
N CYS A 20 -2.26 11.54 -24.92
CA CYS A 20 -3.38 11.21 -24.06
C CYS A 20 -4.59 12.11 -24.34
N LYS A 21 -5.53 11.60 -25.15
CA LYS A 21 -6.77 12.30 -25.49
C LYS A 21 -7.82 12.26 -24.36
N LEU A 22 -7.82 11.20 -23.54
CA LEU A 22 -8.76 10.99 -22.43
C LEU A 22 -7.99 10.96 -21.11
N ARG A 23 -8.39 11.81 -20.17
CA ARG A 23 -7.76 11.92 -18.85
C ARG A 23 -8.65 11.33 -17.77
N SER A 24 -8.02 10.83 -16.70
CA SER A 24 -8.74 10.36 -15.53
C SER A 24 -9.49 11.51 -14.85
N VAL A 25 -10.59 11.19 -14.18
CA VAL A 25 -11.22 12.11 -13.25
C VAL A 25 -10.46 12.12 -11.93
N ASN A 26 -10.50 13.23 -11.20
CA ASN A 26 -9.87 13.30 -9.88
C ASN A 26 -10.54 12.30 -8.93
N LEU A 27 -9.75 11.69 -8.03
CA LEU A 27 -10.25 10.69 -7.05
C LEU A 27 -11.40 11.22 -6.17
N ARG A 28 -11.47 12.54 -5.95
CA ARG A 28 -12.50 13.20 -5.12
C ARG A 28 -13.73 13.67 -5.90
N SER A 29 -13.71 13.54 -7.23
CA SER A 29 -14.79 14.06 -8.10
C SER A 29 -16.00 13.14 -8.16
N VAL A 30 -15.87 11.88 -7.75
CA VAL A 30 -16.96 10.88 -7.78
C VAL A 30 -17.36 10.53 -6.36
N ARG A 31 -18.67 10.49 -6.10
CA ARG A 31 -19.24 10.02 -4.82
C ARG A 31 -20.26 8.93 -5.07
N TRP A 32 -20.07 7.79 -4.42
CA TRP A 32 -21.05 6.71 -4.44
C TRP A 32 -22.20 7.04 -3.49
N ALA A 33 -23.36 7.40 -4.06
CA ALA A 33 -24.52 7.81 -3.26
C ALA A 33 -25.39 6.63 -2.82
N LYS A 34 -25.78 5.77 -3.76
CA LYS A 34 -26.67 4.61 -3.53
C LYS A 34 -26.51 3.55 -4.60
N GLY A 35 -27.16 2.41 -4.40
CA GLY A 35 -27.22 1.31 -5.37
C GLY A 35 -26.01 0.38 -5.30
N PHE A 36 -25.86 -0.43 -6.36
CA PHE A 36 -24.92 -1.55 -6.38
C PHE A 36 -23.48 -1.17 -6.00
N TRP A 37 -22.89 -0.17 -6.66
CA TRP A 37 -21.50 0.23 -6.42
C TRP A 37 -21.31 0.88 -5.06
N SER A 38 -22.32 1.60 -4.56
CA SER A 38 -22.27 2.14 -3.20
C SER A 38 -22.22 1.02 -2.15
N ASN A 39 -22.95 -0.08 -2.37
CA ASN A 39 -22.95 -1.21 -1.45
C ASN A 39 -21.60 -1.94 -1.46
N ARG A 40 -21.00 -2.16 -2.65
CA ARG A 40 -19.68 -2.78 -2.78
C ARG A 40 -18.57 -1.90 -2.18
N PHE A 41 -18.60 -0.60 -2.46
CA PHE A 41 -17.66 0.34 -1.86
C PHE A 41 -17.73 0.32 -0.32
N ARG A 42 -18.96 0.30 0.24
CA ARG A 42 -19.19 0.21 1.67
C ARG A 42 -18.66 -1.10 2.26
N GLN A 43 -18.96 -2.24 1.65
CA GLN A 43 -18.46 -3.54 2.08
C GLN A 43 -16.93 -3.57 2.13
N CYS A 44 -16.28 -3.07 1.07
CA CYS A 44 -14.83 -3.00 1.02
C CYS A 44 -14.26 -2.10 2.13
N ARG A 45 -14.88 -0.95 2.39
CA ARG A 45 -14.44 0.00 3.41
C ARG A 45 -14.66 -0.51 4.84
N GLU A 46 -15.82 -1.09 5.13
CA GLU A 46 -16.27 -1.39 6.48
C GLU A 46 -15.91 -2.81 6.94
N VAL A 47 -15.73 -3.73 5.99
CA VAL A 47 -15.47 -5.15 6.30
C VAL A 47 -14.14 -5.59 5.73
N THR A 48 -13.96 -5.48 4.41
CA THR A 48 -12.77 -6.05 3.75
C THR A 48 -11.49 -5.38 4.21
N LEU A 49 -11.37 -4.06 4.07
CA LEU A 49 -10.13 -3.35 4.36
C LEU A 49 -9.71 -3.46 5.84
N PRO A 50 -10.63 -3.36 6.83
CA PRO A 50 -10.30 -3.63 8.24
C PRO A 50 -9.86 -5.08 8.50
N HIS A 51 -10.49 -6.06 7.85
CA HIS A 51 -10.08 -7.46 7.96
C HIS A 51 -8.68 -7.69 7.37
N LEU A 52 -8.41 -7.11 6.19
CA LEU A 52 -7.10 -7.19 5.57
C LEU A 52 -6.02 -6.47 6.38
N TRP A 53 -6.37 -5.36 7.04
CA TRP A 53 -5.48 -4.71 8.01
C TRP A 53 -5.15 -5.65 9.16
N ALA A 54 -6.16 -6.28 9.77
CA ALA A 54 -5.94 -7.21 10.88
C ALA A 54 -4.98 -8.34 10.47
N LEU A 55 -5.15 -8.92 9.27
CA LEU A 55 -4.25 -9.94 8.73
C LEU A 55 -2.82 -9.42 8.51
N LEU A 56 -2.68 -8.20 7.98
CA LEU A 56 -1.38 -7.58 7.72
C LEU A 56 -0.66 -7.16 9.01
N SER A 57 -1.40 -6.75 10.05
CA SER A 57 -0.84 -6.23 11.30
C SER A 57 -0.53 -7.32 12.34
N ASP A 58 -1.06 -8.54 12.16
CA ASP A 58 -0.89 -9.66 13.10
C ASP A 58 0.55 -10.20 13.12
N ARG A 59 1.37 -9.91 12.08
CA ARG A 59 2.82 -10.20 12.01
C ARG A 59 3.16 -11.68 12.30
N LYS A 60 2.23 -12.57 11.98
CA LYS A 60 2.41 -14.03 12.10
C LYS A 60 3.41 -14.55 11.08
N PRO A 61 4.05 -15.71 11.31
CA PRO A 61 4.89 -16.35 10.29
C PRO A 61 4.11 -16.52 8.98
N GLY A 62 4.72 -16.17 7.85
CA GLY A 62 4.08 -16.13 6.53
C GLY A 62 3.46 -14.78 6.15
N ASP A 63 3.36 -13.84 7.10
CA ASP A 63 2.89 -12.48 6.83
C ASP A 63 3.98 -11.65 6.13
N ALA A 64 3.55 -10.76 5.24
CA ALA A 64 4.41 -9.87 4.49
C ALA A 64 5.21 -8.93 5.41
N LEU A 65 4.61 -8.44 6.51
CA LEU A 65 5.34 -7.62 7.49
C LEU A 65 6.34 -8.44 8.31
N ALA A 66 6.02 -9.70 8.63
CA ALA A 66 6.96 -10.57 9.34
C ALA A 66 8.22 -10.86 8.51
N ASN A 67 8.06 -11.15 7.21
CA ASN A 67 9.20 -11.34 6.30
C ASN A 67 10.03 -10.07 6.13
N ARG A 68 9.40 -8.89 6.17
CA ARG A 68 10.12 -7.60 6.18
C ARG A 68 10.98 -7.42 7.44
N HIS A 69 10.49 -7.84 8.60
CA HIS A 69 11.26 -7.80 9.85
C HIS A 69 12.48 -8.72 9.82
N LEU A 70 12.36 -9.90 9.21
CA LEU A 70 13.50 -10.77 8.93
C LEU A 70 14.52 -10.08 8.01
N ALA A 71 14.06 -9.47 6.93
CA ALA A 71 14.92 -8.74 5.98
C ALA A 71 15.61 -7.51 6.61
N ALA A 72 14.95 -6.85 7.57
CA ALA A 72 15.48 -5.72 8.32
C ALA A 72 16.42 -6.14 9.47
N GLY A 73 16.57 -7.43 9.75
CA GLY A 73 17.35 -7.92 10.90
C GLY A 73 16.70 -7.64 12.26
N LEU A 74 15.40 -7.32 12.28
CA LEU A 74 14.62 -7.08 13.51
C LEU A 74 14.10 -8.36 14.15
N LYS A 75 14.12 -9.46 13.39
CA LYS A 75 13.68 -10.80 13.82
C LYS A 75 14.57 -11.86 13.19
N GLU A 76 14.78 -12.96 13.90
CA GLU A 76 15.44 -14.16 13.38
C GLU A 76 14.41 -15.17 12.86
N GLY A 77 14.79 -15.95 11.86
CA GLY A 77 13.95 -16.99 11.26
C GLY A 77 14.09 -17.05 9.73
N ASP A 78 13.33 -17.95 9.13
CA ASP A 78 13.34 -18.17 7.69
C ASP A 78 12.17 -17.45 7.00
N PHE A 79 12.43 -17.02 5.76
CA PHE A 79 11.39 -16.48 4.90
C PHE A 79 10.28 -17.52 4.69
N THR A 80 9.02 -17.08 4.77
CA THR A 80 7.85 -17.96 4.64
C THR A 80 6.83 -17.38 3.68
N GLY A 81 6.25 -18.21 2.80
CA GLY A 81 5.29 -17.78 1.80
C GLY A 81 5.89 -17.64 0.40
N SER A 82 5.24 -16.85 -0.46
CA SER A 82 5.63 -16.71 -1.87
C SER A 82 6.73 -15.67 -2.07
N PRO A 83 7.59 -15.77 -3.11
CA PRO A 83 8.64 -14.77 -3.38
C PRO A 83 8.12 -13.33 -3.57
N TRP A 84 6.83 -13.15 -3.88
CA TRP A 84 6.16 -11.86 -4.07
C TRP A 84 5.22 -11.50 -2.91
N GLN A 85 5.43 -12.08 -1.74
CA GLN A 85 4.57 -11.88 -0.56
C GLN A 85 4.50 -10.42 -0.13
N ASP A 86 5.58 -9.67 -0.28
CA ASP A 86 5.65 -8.23 0.03
C ASP A 86 4.70 -7.39 -0.84
N GLY A 87 4.34 -7.90 -2.02
CA GLY A 87 3.30 -7.36 -2.91
C GLY A 87 1.97 -7.10 -2.21
N TRP A 88 1.66 -7.87 -1.15
CA TRP A 88 0.46 -7.67 -0.35
C TRP A 88 0.45 -6.33 0.39
N ILE A 89 1.61 -5.89 0.89
CA ILE A 89 1.77 -4.62 1.62
C ILE A 89 1.42 -3.45 0.70
N TYR A 90 2.00 -3.44 -0.52
CA TYR A 90 1.81 -2.35 -1.46
C TYR A 90 0.36 -2.28 -1.95
N LYS A 91 -0.29 -3.42 -2.18
CA LYS A 91 -1.71 -3.48 -2.56
C LYS A 91 -2.62 -2.98 -1.44
N TRP A 92 -2.29 -3.28 -0.18
CA TRP A 92 -3.05 -2.76 0.94
C TRP A 92 -2.93 -1.23 1.04
N ILE A 93 -1.72 -0.67 0.88
CA ILE A 93 -1.51 0.80 0.84
C ILE A 93 -2.25 1.44 -0.32
N GLU A 94 -2.22 0.83 -1.51
CA GLU A 94 -2.97 1.32 -2.69
C GLU A 94 -4.47 1.41 -2.41
N ALA A 95 -5.05 0.38 -1.80
CA ALA A 95 -6.44 0.37 -1.40
C ALA A 95 -6.72 1.43 -0.32
N ALA A 96 -5.91 1.47 0.75
CA ALA A 96 -6.07 2.39 1.87
C ALA A 96 -6.00 3.86 1.42
N SER A 97 -5.03 4.21 0.57
CA SER A 97 -4.89 5.56 0.01
C SER A 97 -6.08 5.96 -0.87
N SER A 98 -6.59 5.03 -1.68
CA SER A 98 -7.79 5.24 -2.50
C SER A 98 -9.04 5.48 -1.64
N PHE A 99 -9.24 4.69 -0.58
CA PHE A 99 -10.34 4.89 0.38
C PHE A 99 -10.18 6.17 1.18
N TYR A 100 -8.97 6.51 1.61
CA TYR A 100 -8.68 7.75 2.32
C TYR A 100 -8.99 8.96 1.44
N ALA A 101 -8.55 8.98 0.18
CA ALA A 101 -8.87 10.06 -0.75
C ALA A 101 -10.38 10.27 -0.91
N ALA A 102 -11.16 9.18 -0.94
CA ALA A 102 -12.62 9.24 -1.10
C ALA A 102 -13.37 9.62 0.19
N THR A 103 -12.85 9.25 1.37
CA THR A 103 -13.60 9.30 2.64
C THR A 103 -13.04 10.26 3.68
N GLY A 104 -11.73 10.55 3.63
CA GLY A 104 -11.02 11.29 4.67
C GLY A 104 -10.84 10.53 5.99
N ASP A 105 -10.98 9.20 6.00
CA ASP A 105 -10.85 8.38 7.21
C ASP A 105 -9.41 8.42 7.78
N ARG A 106 -9.21 9.19 8.85
CA ARG A 106 -7.91 9.42 9.50
C ARG A 106 -7.29 8.16 10.10
N ARG A 107 -8.08 7.10 10.34
CA ARG A 107 -7.52 5.81 10.73
C ARG A 107 -6.66 5.22 9.62
N LEU A 108 -7.11 5.32 8.36
CA LEU A 108 -6.34 4.82 7.21
C LEU A 108 -5.04 5.60 7.04
N ASP A 109 -5.07 6.91 7.28
CA ASP A 109 -3.89 7.78 7.27
C ASP A 109 -2.82 7.27 8.26
N ALA A 110 -3.21 7.07 9.52
CA ALA A 110 -2.31 6.57 10.56
C ALA A 110 -1.79 5.14 10.27
N GLN A 111 -2.64 4.24 9.77
CA GLN A 111 -2.24 2.89 9.41
C GLN A 111 -1.27 2.88 8.22
N MET A 112 -1.48 3.76 7.23
CA MET A 112 -0.53 3.91 6.12
C MET A 112 0.82 4.42 6.62
N ASP A 113 0.85 5.40 7.53
CA ASP A 113 2.10 5.90 8.13
C ASP A 113 2.89 4.78 8.84
N GLU A 114 2.21 3.92 9.61
CA GLU A 114 2.84 2.76 10.26
C GLU A 114 3.51 1.84 9.24
N VAL A 115 2.79 1.47 8.17
CA VAL A 115 3.33 0.57 7.14
C VAL A 115 4.46 1.23 6.35
N ILE A 116 4.35 2.51 6.04
CA ILE A 116 5.39 3.28 5.33
C ILE A 116 6.68 3.31 6.15
N GLU A 117 6.58 3.52 7.46
CA GLU A 117 7.74 3.50 8.35
C GLU A 117 8.43 2.12 8.36
N GLU A 118 7.65 1.04 8.44
CA GLU A 118 8.16 -0.34 8.36
C GLU A 118 8.88 -0.62 7.04
N ILE A 119 8.30 -0.16 5.92
CA ILE A 119 8.93 -0.25 4.60
C ILE A 119 10.27 0.50 4.58
N ALA A 120 10.30 1.73 5.09
CA ALA A 120 11.49 2.57 5.10
C ALA A 120 12.63 1.96 5.93
N ARG A 121 12.32 1.42 7.11
CA ARG A 121 13.30 0.73 7.97
C ARG A 121 13.97 -0.43 7.25
N ALA A 122 13.20 -1.24 6.54
CA ALA A 122 13.73 -2.38 5.79
C ALA A 122 14.53 -1.97 4.53
N THR A 123 14.18 -0.86 3.87
CA THR A 123 14.87 -0.41 2.63
C THR A 123 16.20 0.29 2.89
N THR A 124 16.34 0.99 4.03
CA THR A 124 17.52 1.84 4.26
C THR A 124 18.79 1.06 4.65
N GLY A 125 18.68 -0.24 4.95
CA GLY A 125 19.85 -1.12 5.23
C GLY A 125 20.79 -0.62 6.34
N ARG A 126 20.37 0.36 7.14
CA ARG A 126 21.18 1.02 8.17
C ARG A 126 20.40 1.02 9.47
N LEU A 127 20.35 -0.15 10.09
CA LEU A 127 20.44 -0.18 11.55
C LEU A 127 21.92 0.04 11.89
N PRO A 128 22.28 0.94 12.82
CA PRO A 128 23.64 0.96 13.34
C PRO A 128 23.96 -0.42 13.95
N GLY A 129 24.85 -1.18 13.29
CA GLY A 129 25.43 -2.41 13.84
C GLY A 129 25.10 -3.75 13.16
N VAL A 130 24.34 -3.81 12.06
CA VAL A 130 23.99 -5.11 11.43
C VAL A 130 24.40 -5.16 9.95
N GLY A 131 25.40 -6.01 9.65
CA GLY A 131 25.97 -6.20 8.31
C GLY A 131 25.12 -7.09 7.39
N ILE A 132 25.21 -6.85 6.08
CA ILE A 132 24.36 -7.39 4.98
C ILE A 132 24.67 -8.86 4.61
N GLU A 133 25.34 -9.65 5.44
CA GLU A 133 25.84 -10.97 5.00
C GLU A 133 24.86 -12.16 5.10
N ARG A 134 23.68 -12.04 5.72
CA ARG A 134 22.84 -13.23 6.00
C ARG A 134 21.71 -13.54 5.01
N ALA A 135 21.39 -12.68 4.04
CA ALA A 135 20.21 -12.89 3.19
C ALA A 135 20.43 -13.74 1.91
N ARG A 136 21.63 -14.31 1.67
CA ARG A 136 21.95 -15.07 0.42
C ARG A 136 21.93 -16.60 0.58
N ARG A 137 20.93 -17.17 1.26
CA ARG A 137 20.70 -18.63 1.24
C ARG A 137 19.22 -18.99 1.18
N ALA A 138 18.56 -18.62 0.08
CA ALA A 138 17.39 -19.34 -0.37
C ALA A 138 17.72 -19.89 -1.78
N PRO A 139 17.71 -21.21 -2.00
CA PRO A 139 17.91 -21.76 -3.34
C PRO A 139 16.71 -21.34 -4.19
N LEU A 140 17.00 -20.66 -5.31
CA LEU A 140 16.06 -20.46 -6.39
C LEU A 140 15.76 -21.86 -6.98
N LEU A 141 14.50 -22.28 -6.91
CA LEU A 141 13.96 -23.30 -7.83
C LEU A 141 13.57 -22.61 -9.13
#